data_AF-A0A9N9P1E3-F1
#
_entry.id   AF-A0A9N9P1E3-F1
#
_cell.length_a   1.000
_cell.length_b   1.000
_cell.length_c   1.000
_cell.angle_alpha   90.00
_cell.angle_beta   90.00
_cell.angle_gamma   90.00
#
_symmetry.space_group_name_H-M   'P 1'
#
loop_
_entity.id
_entity.type
_entity.pdbx_description
1 polymer ?
#
loop_
_entity_poly.entity_id
_entity_poly.type
_entity_poly.pdbx_seq_one_letter_code
_entity_poly.pdbx_strand_id
1 'polypeptide(L)'
;RNDGDVLDNLLLDNYEWQYLDELVLLLQPFAQSITFMRGSQYLTMDMMYPTIYKLIQHLDDISIKLTTSEIQDICEIMNDSMLSRWDEPKEIGLIASYLDPYFKNLHFLSPSKKIEIVNLLRTKIANLSDLSTFTTSYSYSRYT
;
A
#
# COMPACT_ATOMS: atom_id res chain seq x y z
N ARG A 1 -45.89 29.81 7.53
CA ARG A 1 -44.49 30.10 7.16
C ARG A 1 -43.62 29.48 8.24
N ASN A 2 -43.41 28.15 8.16
CA ASN A 2 -42.48 27.38 9.01
C ASN A 2 -41.40 26.70 8.15
N ASP A 3 -41.57 26.70 6.83
CA ASP A 3 -40.72 25.96 5.90
C ASP A 3 -39.27 26.48 5.89
N GLY A 4 -39.04 27.75 6.21
CA GLY A 4 -37.68 28.33 6.34
C GLY A 4 -36.94 27.76 7.55
N ASP A 5 -37.57 27.77 8.72
CA ASP A 5 -36.98 27.23 9.96
C ASP A 5 -36.75 25.71 9.87
N VAL A 6 -37.61 24.98 9.16
CA VAL A 6 -37.43 23.54 8.90
C VAL A 6 -36.22 23.31 7.99
N LEU A 7 -36.00 24.18 6.99
CA LEU A 7 -34.86 24.07 6.08
C LEU A 7 -33.54 24.36 6.80
N ASP A 8 -33.50 25.38 7.66
CA ASP A 8 -32.30 25.74 8.42
C ASP A 8 -31.86 24.63 9.38
N ASN A 9 -32.80 23.82 9.89
CA ASN A 9 -32.49 22.64 10.71
C ASN A 9 -32.09 21.40 9.88
N LEU A 10 -32.28 21.42 8.56
CA LEU A 10 -31.95 20.31 7.65
C LEU A 10 -30.63 20.55 6.90
N LEU A 11 -30.21 21.81 6.80
CA LEU A 11 -28.97 22.19 6.16
C LEU A 11 -27.80 21.88 7.09
N LEU A 12 -26.77 21.27 6.51
CA LEU A 12 -25.52 21.04 7.23
C LEU A 12 -24.88 22.38 7.59
N ASP A 13 -24.36 22.45 8.81
CA ASP A 13 -23.60 23.62 9.23
C ASP A 13 -22.19 23.63 8.62
N ASN A 14 -21.46 24.73 8.81
CA ASN A 14 -20.11 24.85 8.25
C ASN A 14 -19.14 23.78 8.76
N TYR A 15 -19.33 23.32 9.99
CA TYR A 15 -18.50 22.29 10.59
C TYR A 15 -18.79 20.92 9.96
N GLU A 16 -20.06 20.59 9.74
CA GLU A 16 -20.49 19.37 9.06
C GLU A 16 -20.04 19.33 7.60
N TRP A 17 -20.08 20.46 6.89
CA TRP A 17 -19.52 20.55 5.54
C TRP A 17 -18.02 20.32 5.51
N GLN A 18 -17.29 20.95 6.44
CA GLN A 18 -15.84 20.76 6.58
C GLN A 18 -15.50 19.30 6.92
N TYR A 19 -16.26 18.67 7.82
CA TYR A 19 -16.13 17.25 8.14
C TYR A 19 -16.28 16.37 6.88
N LEU A 20 -17.31 16.63 6.05
CA LEU A 20 -17.52 15.89 4.81
C LEU A 20 -16.40 16.10 3.80
N ASP A 21 -15.92 17.34 3.64
CA ASP A 21 -14.82 17.65 2.73
C ASP A 21 -13.52 16.94 3.14
N GLU A 22 -13.20 16.94 4.44
CA GLU A 22 -12.05 16.22 4.98
C GLU A 22 -12.19 14.71 4.84
N LEU A 23 -13.40 14.17 5.05
CA LEU A 23 -13.67 12.74 4.84
C LEU A 23 -13.49 12.34 3.38
N VAL A 24 -13.96 13.15 2.44
CA VAL A 24 -13.76 12.92 1.00
C VAL A 24 -12.26 12.98 0.66
N LEU A 25 -11.54 13.98 1.17
CA LEU A 25 -10.10 14.12 0.96
C LEU A 25 -9.33 12.90 1.47
N LEU A 26 -9.71 12.38 2.65
CA LEU A 26 -9.13 11.20 3.26
C LEU A 26 -9.37 9.93 2.42
N LEU A 27 -10.59 9.72 1.96
CA LEU A 27 -11.00 8.46 1.32
C LEU A 27 -10.79 8.42 -0.20
N GLN A 28 -10.60 9.57 -0.87
CA GLN A 28 -10.49 9.63 -2.32
C GLN A 28 -9.35 8.75 -2.88
N PRO A 29 -8.12 8.73 -2.31
CA PRO A 29 -7.06 7.85 -2.82
C PRO A 29 -7.35 6.36 -2.69
N PHE A 30 -8.16 5.96 -1.70
CA PHE A 30 -8.64 4.57 -1.57
C PHE A 30 -9.61 4.23 -2.70
N ALA A 31 -10.57 5.11 -2.99
CA ALA A 31 -11.51 4.91 -4.10
C ALA A 31 -10.78 4.83 -5.45
N GLN A 32 -9.78 5.68 -5.67
CA GLN A 32 -8.93 5.66 -6.86
C GLN A 32 -8.11 4.36 -6.95
N SER A 33 -7.50 3.93 -5.85
CA SER A 33 -6.72 2.69 -5.78
C SER A 33 -7.59 1.47 -6.08
N ILE A 34 -8.79 1.40 -5.51
CA ILE A 34 -9.75 0.32 -5.80
C ILE A 34 -10.16 0.34 -7.28
N THR A 35 -10.41 1.51 -7.84
CA THR A 35 -10.77 1.65 -9.27
C THR A 35 -9.63 1.20 -10.18
N PHE A 36 -8.40 1.63 -9.87
CA PHE A 36 -7.19 1.19 -10.58
C PHE A 36 -7.02 -0.33 -10.51
N MET A 37 -7.14 -0.90 -9.31
CA MET A 37 -7.05 -2.35 -9.08
C MET A 37 -8.16 -3.13 -9.79
N ARG A 38 -9.40 -2.63 -9.81
CA ARG A 38 -10.52 -3.23 -10.56
C ARG A 38 -10.30 -3.24 -12.07
N GLY A 39 -9.48 -2.33 -12.60
CA GLY A 39 -9.11 -2.30 -14.01
C GLY A 39 -8.14 -3.42 -14.42
N SER A 40 -7.52 -4.10 -13.46
CA SER A 40 -6.65 -5.24 -13.72
C SER A 40 -7.46 -6.54 -13.81
N GLN A 41 -7.11 -7.42 -14.75
CA GLN A 41 -7.74 -8.76 -14.83
C GLN A 41 -7.36 -9.63 -13.61
N TYR A 42 -6.23 -9.33 -12.97
CA TYR A 42 -5.76 -9.99 -11.75
C TYR A 42 -5.04 -8.97 -10.86
N LEU A 43 -5.45 -8.94 -9.59
CA LEU A 43 -4.72 -8.25 -8.52
C LEU A 43 -3.44 -9.00 -8.22
N THR A 44 -2.31 -8.50 -8.71
CA THR A 44 -1.01 -9.12 -8.53
C THR A 44 -0.24 -8.51 -7.36
N MET A 45 0.67 -9.27 -6.74
CA MET A 45 1.47 -8.84 -5.58
C MET A 45 2.32 -7.60 -5.86
N ASP A 46 2.83 -7.48 -7.08
CA ASP A 46 3.55 -6.33 -7.64
C ASP A 46 2.69 -5.07 -7.78
N MET A 47 1.37 -5.17 -7.90
CA MET A 47 0.45 -4.02 -7.87
C MET A 47 -0.01 -3.70 -6.45
N MET A 48 -0.28 -4.73 -5.64
CA MET A 48 -0.77 -4.58 -4.27
C MET A 48 0.23 -3.81 -3.40
N TYR A 49 1.51 -4.18 -3.44
CA TYR A 49 2.50 -3.59 -2.54
C TYR A 49 2.73 -2.09 -2.78
N PRO A 50 2.97 -1.60 -4.02
CA PRO A 50 3.10 -0.17 -4.29
C PRO A 50 1.82 0.61 -3.98
N THR A 51 0.65 0.00 -4.20
CA THR A 51 -0.64 0.63 -3.91
C THR A 51 -0.82 0.85 -2.42
N ILE A 52 -0.61 -0.18 -1.61
CA ILE A 52 -0.74 -0.10 -0.16
C ILE A 52 0.32 0.84 0.44
N TYR A 53 1.55 0.79 -0.06
CA TYR A 53 2.59 1.72 0.35
C TYR A 53 2.17 3.19 0.12
N LYS A 54 1.64 3.51 -1.06
CA LYS A 54 1.13 4.85 -1.36
C LYS A 54 -0.06 5.25 -0.49
N LEU A 55 -0.94 4.32 -0.14
CA LEU A 55 -2.08 4.58 0.75
C LEU A 55 -1.61 4.91 2.17
N ILE A 56 -0.60 4.20 2.69
CA ILE A 56 0.00 4.51 4.00
C ILE A 56 0.66 5.90 3.96
N GLN A 57 1.44 6.19 2.93
CA GLN A 57 2.03 7.54 2.75
C GLN A 57 0.97 8.64 2.70
N HIS A 58 -0.15 8.39 2.03
CA HIS A 58 -1.27 9.34 1.99
C HIS A 58 -1.84 9.60 3.39
N LEU A 59 -2.01 8.56 4.22
CA LEU A 59 -2.48 8.72 5.60
C LEU A 59 -1.49 9.56 6.45
N ASP A 60 -0.18 9.32 6.30
CA ASP A 60 0.84 10.11 6.97
C ASP A 60 0.80 11.58 6.52
N ASP A 61 0.74 11.83 5.20
CA ASP A 61 0.76 13.17 4.62
C ASP A 61 -0.52 13.98 4.88
N ILE A 62 -1.68 13.31 4.89
CA ILE A 62 -2.97 13.98 5.11
C ILE A 62 -3.20 14.29 6.59
N SER A 63 -2.64 13.50 7.52
CA SER A 63 -2.78 13.74 8.96
C SER A 63 -2.43 15.18 9.38
N ILE A 64 -1.45 15.79 8.70
CA ILE A 64 -0.97 17.16 8.95
C ILE A 64 -1.97 18.23 8.44
N LYS A 65 -2.84 17.86 7.49
CA LYS A 65 -3.78 18.77 6.81
C LYS A 65 -5.18 18.73 7.41
N LEU A 66 -5.53 17.64 8.10
CA LEU A 66 -6.83 17.46 8.74
C LEU A 66 -6.95 18.41 9.94
N THR A 67 -8.14 19.00 10.09
CA THR A 67 -8.41 19.97 11.16
C THR A 67 -9.53 19.50 12.08
N THR A 68 -10.42 18.63 11.61
CA THR A 68 -11.50 18.08 12.43
C THR A 68 -11.01 16.88 13.25
N SER A 69 -11.20 16.93 14.56
CA SER A 69 -10.71 15.91 15.51
C SER A 69 -11.18 14.49 15.17
N GLU A 70 -12.43 14.35 14.78
CA GLU A 70 -13.06 13.07 14.47
C GLU A 70 -12.43 12.47 13.20
N ILE A 71 -12.05 13.29 12.23
CA ILE A 71 -11.37 12.83 11.01
C ILE A 71 -9.91 12.48 11.32
N GLN A 72 -9.25 13.21 12.21
CA GLN A 72 -7.91 12.87 12.70
C GLN A 72 -7.91 11.51 13.40
N ASP A 73 -8.86 11.26 14.31
CA ASP A 73 -9.03 9.97 14.99
C ASP A 73 -9.27 8.84 13.99
N ILE A 74 -10.15 9.06 12.99
CA ILE A 74 -10.38 8.09 11.92
C ILE A 74 -9.10 7.82 11.13
N CYS A 75 -8.33 8.87 10.80
CA CYS A 75 -7.09 8.75 10.05
C CYS A 75 -6.05 7.94 10.83
N GLU A 76 -5.90 8.17 12.13
CA GLU A 76 -5.00 7.40 13.00
C GLU A 76 -5.41 5.92 13.08
N ILE A 77 -6.69 5.64 13.34
CA ILE A 77 -7.22 4.26 13.37
C ILE A 77 -7.00 3.55 12.04
N MET A 78 -7.20 4.26 10.92
CA MET A 78 -6.95 3.72 9.58
C MET A 78 -5.47 3.40 9.38
N ASN A 79 -4.55 4.28 9.81
CA ASN A 79 -3.12 4.07 9.67
C ASN A 79 -2.66 2.85 10.47
N ASP A 80 -3.07 2.78 11.74
CA ASP A 80 -2.76 1.63 12.62
C ASP A 80 -3.33 0.32 12.05
N SER A 81 -4.55 0.35 11.51
CA SER A 81 -5.15 -0.82 10.88
C SER A 81 -4.39 -1.26 9.63
N MET A 82 -3.93 -0.32 8.81
CA MET A 82 -3.15 -0.60 7.60
C MET A 82 -1.77 -1.16 7.95
N LEU A 83 -1.07 -0.55 8.91
CA LEU A 83 0.25 -0.96 9.35
C LEU A 83 0.21 -2.36 9.99
N SER A 84 -0.77 -2.63 10.86
CA SER A 84 -0.91 -3.95 11.50
C SER A 84 -1.27 -5.07 10.52
N ARG A 85 -2.09 -4.79 9.51
CA ARG A 85 -2.49 -5.79 8.49
C ARG A 85 -1.41 -6.05 7.45
N TRP A 86 -0.49 -5.10 7.23
CA TRP A 86 0.49 -5.15 6.15
C TRP A 86 1.94 -5.35 6.63
N ASP A 87 2.12 -6.02 7.77
CA ASP A 87 3.44 -6.24 8.38
C ASP A 87 4.18 -7.52 7.88
N GLU A 88 3.55 -8.40 7.09
CA GLU A 88 4.17 -9.65 6.55
C GLU A 88 4.10 -9.77 5.01
N PRO A 89 5.05 -10.48 4.36
CA PRO A 89 6.48 -10.22 4.30
C PRO A 89 6.76 -9.15 3.24
N LYS A 90 7.06 -7.93 3.71
CA LYS A 90 7.36 -6.75 2.88
C LYS A 90 8.39 -7.04 1.79
N GLU A 91 9.38 -7.87 2.09
CA GLU A 91 10.45 -8.26 1.18
C GLU A 91 9.97 -9.01 -0.07
N ILE A 92 9.02 -9.94 0.05
CA ILE A 92 8.56 -10.73 -1.11
C ILE A 92 7.72 -9.85 -2.04
N GLY A 93 6.84 -9.02 -1.49
CA GLY A 93 6.07 -8.05 -2.29
C GLY A 93 6.96 -7.04 -3.00
N LEU A 94 8.02 -6.58 -2.32
CA LEU A 94 9.03 -5.69 -2.89
C LEU A 94 9.87 -6.35 -3.99
N ILE A 95 10.28 -7.61 -3.80
CA ILE A 95 10.97 -8.39 -4.82
C ILE A 95 10.05 -8.61 -6.03
N ALA A 96 8.79 -8.99 -5.81
CA ALA A 96 7.82 -9.18 -6.88
C ALA A 96 7.63 -7.88 -7.68
N SER A 97 7.46 -6.74 -6.99
CA SER A 97 7.37 -5.42 -7.61
C SER A 97 8.63 -5.07 -8.42
N TYR A 98 9.82 -5.41 -7.90
CA TYR A 98 11.07 -5.16 -8.63
C TYR A 98 11.22 -6.00 -9.91
N LEU A 99 10.67 -7.22 -9.90
CA LEU A 99 10.69 -8.12 -11.04
C LEU A 99 9.66 -7.73 -12.11
N ASP A 100 8.63 -6.98 -11.75
CA ASP A 100 7.67 -6.44 -12.70
C ASP A 100 8.27 -5.26 -13.51
N PRO A 101 8.27 -5.31 -14.86
CA PRO A 101 8.77 -4.22 -15.70
C PRO A 101 8.18 -2.83 -15.40
N TYR A 102 6.91 -2.77 -15.02
CA TYR A 102 6.19 -1.54 -14.69
C TYR A 102 6.68 -0.91 -13.38
N PHE A 103 7.06 -1.75 -12.40
CA PHE A 103 7.52 -1.32 -11.08
C PHE A 103 9.02 -1.52 -10.82
N LYS A 104 9.78 -1.96 -11.83
CA LYS A 104 11.22 -2.30 -11.79
C LYS A 104 12.11 -1.27 -11.10
N ASN A 105 11.75 0.01 -11.21
CA ASN A 105 12.54 1.08 -10.64
C ASN A 105 12.26 1.35 -9.17
N LEU A 106 11.19 0.77 -8.60
CA LEU A 106 10.75 0.97 -7.22
C LEU A 106 10.76 2.45 -6.81
N HIS A 107 10.27 3.34 -7.69
CA HIS A 107 10.33 4.80 -7.51
C HIS A 107 9.62 5.31 -6.25
N PHE A 108 8.75 4.49 -5.66
CA PHE A 108 8.07 4.80 -4.41
C PHE A 108 8.94 4.57 -3.16
N LEU A 109 10.08 3.87 -3.28
CA LEU A 109 10.98 3.62 -2.16
C LEU A 109 12.16 4.59 -2.12
N SER A 110 12.76 4.72 -0.94
CA SER A 110 14.03 5.41 -0.79
C SER A 110 15.17 4.66 -1.53
N PRO A 111 16.22 5.38 -1.99
CA PRO A 111 17.35 4.76 -2.67
C PRO A 111 18.05 3.67 -1.84
N SER A 112 18.15 3.86 -0.52
CA SER A 112 18.74 2.89 0.40
C SER A 112 17.92 1.60 0.47
N LYS A 113 16.59 1.72 0.62
CA LYS A 113 15.69 0.56 0.68
C LYS A 113 15.67 -0.20 -0.64
N LYS A 114 15.78 0.49 -1.77
CA LYS A 114 15.94 -0.13 -3.09
C LYS A 114 17.21 -1.00 -3.17
N ILE A 115 18.35 -0.47 -2.72
CA ILE A 115 19.62 -1.22 -2.71
C ILE A 115 19.51 -2.48 -1.84
N GLU A 116 18.88 -2.36 -0.66
CA GLU A 116 18.61 -3.47 0.25
C GLU A 116 17.85 -4.60 -0.45
N ILE A 117 16.74 -4.29 -1.13
CA ILE A 117 15.91 -5.28 -1.84
C ILE A 117 16.66 -5.93 -3.00
N VAL A 118 17.45 -5.17 -3.76
CA VAL A 118 18.25 -5.72 -4.86
C VAL A 118 19.32 -6.69 -4.33
N ASN A 119 19.97 -6.35 -3.22
CA ASN A 119 20.95 -7.24 -2.59
C ASN A 119 20.29 -8.50 -2.03
N LEU A 120 19.12 -8.36 -1.39
CA LEU A 120 18.34 -9.49 -0.92
C LEU A 120 17.97 -10.45 -2.06
N LEU A 121 17.52 -9.92 -3.20
CA LEU A 121 17.23 -10.72 -4.39
C LEU A 121 18.48 -11.46 -4.89
N ARG A 122 19.63 -10.79 -4.97
CA ARG A 122 20.90 -11.41 -5.37
C ARG A 122 21.31 -12.55 -4.44
N THR A 123 21.19 -12.35 -3.13
CA THR A 123 21.48 -13.40 -2.13
C THR A 123 20.54 -14.58 -2.30
N LYS A 124 19.23 -14.34 -2.52
CA LYS A 124 18.26 -15.42 -2.79
C LYS A 124 18.61 -16.21 -4.06
N ILE A 125 19.00 -15.53 -5.14
CA ILE A 125 19.42 -16.18 -6.39
C ILE A 125 20.68 -17.02 -6.18
N ALA A 126 21.68 -16.49 -5.48
CA ALA A 126 22.93 -17.21 -5.19
C ALA A 126 22.68 -18.51 -4.38
N ASN A 127 21.84 -18.43 -3.34
CA ASN A 127 21.46 -19.59 -2.54
C ASN A 127 20.75 -20.67 -3.36
N LEU A 128 19.93 -20.27 -4.35
CA LEU A 128 19.25 -21.20 -5.24
C LEU A 128 20.23 -21.89 -6.22
N SER A 129 21.22 -21.15 -6.74
CA SER A 129 22.27 -21.76 -7.57
C SER A 129 23.09 -22.79 -6.79
N ASP A 130 23.40 -22.53 -5.52
CA ASP A 130 24.16 -23.46 -4.67
C ASP A 130 23.38 -24.74 -4.33
N LEU A 131 22.05 -24.67 -4.19
CA LEU A 131 21.22 -25.87 -4.03
C LEU A 131 21.15 -26.73 -5.31
N SER A 132 21.16 -26.10 -6.48
CA SER A 132 21.10 -26.82 -7.76
C SER A 132 22.36 -27.65 -8.03
N THR A 133 23.53 -27.18 -7.57
CA THR A 133 24.80 -27.92 -7.70
C THR A 133 24.86 -29.12 -6.73
N PHE A 134 24.29 -28.98 -5.53
CA PHE A 134 24.18 -30.06 -4.53
C PHE A 134 23.21 -31.19 -4.93
N THR A 135 22.10 -30.86 -5.60
CA THR A 135 21.11 -31.86 -6.04
C THR A 135 21.56 -32.63 -7.28
N THR A 136 22.33 -31.97 -8.16
CA THR A 136 22.90 -32.60 -9.36
C THR A 136 24.03 -33.59 -8.99
N SER A 137 24.80 -33.33 -7.94
CA SER A 137 25.84 -34.26 -7.46
C SER A 137 25.27 -35.48 -6.72
N TYR A 138 24.19 -35.30 -5.95
CA TYR A 138 23.50 -36.42 -5.27
C TYR A 138 22.72 -37.33 -6.21
N SER A 139 22.19 -36.80 -7.31
CA SER A 139 21.51 -37.62 -8.32
C SER A 139 22.51 -38.46 -9.12
N TYR A 140 23.71 -37.95 -9.40
CA TYR A 140 24.77 -38.72 -10.06
C TYR A 140 25.30 -39.89 -9.21
N SER A 141 25.35 -39.78 -7.88
CA SER A 141 25.90 -40.86 -7.01
C SER A 141 24.92 -42.01 -6.71
N ARG A 142 23.63 -41.88 -7.06
CA ARG A 142 22.65 -42.99 -6.92
C ARG A 142 22.58 -43.92 -8.13
N TYR A 143 23.28 -43.59 -9.22
CA TYR A 143 23.28 -44.39 -10.45
C TYR A 143 24.67 -44.96 -10.80
N THR A 144 25.61 -44.95 -9.86
CA THR A 144 26.94 -45.59 -9.94
C THR A 144 27.12 -46.54 -8.78
#